data_AF-R4L3U9-F1
#
_entry.id   AF-R4L3U9-F1
#
_cell.length_a   1.000
_cell.length_b   1.000
_cell.length_c   1.000
_cell.angle_alpha   90.00
_cell.angle_beta   90.00
_cell.angle_gamma   90.00
#
_symmetry.space_group_name_H-M   'P 1'
#
loop_
_entity.id
_entity.type
_entity.pdbx_description
1 polymer ?
#
loop_
_entity_poly.entity_id
_entity_poly.type
_entity_poly.pdbx_seq_one_letter_code
_entity_poly.pdbx_strand_id
1 'polypeptide(L)'
;GDEMLKNIFLEVKKKFETAMGVLRKEKITIDPEDPSAVSHFAKVMKTVREKADLFSESQRIQYTIQTRTQSIPDARTYLLTLQEIRIKRGLIDDLGAEAMMMDALEKVEKELKKPLMRNDKKGMALLLAEFE
;
A
#
# COMPACT_ATOMS: atom_id res chain seq x y z
N GLY A 1 -19.65 -20.63 12.78
CA GLY A 1 -19.42 -19.35 13.47
C GLY A 1 -18.27 -19.46 14.44
N ASP A 2 -18.44 -20.24 15.51
CA ASP A 2 -17.47 -20.37 16.60
C ASP A 2 -16.12 -20.97 16.19
N GLU A 3 -16.13 -22.02 15.37
CA GLU A 3 -14.90 -22.68 14.89
C GLU A 3 -14.03 -21.77 14.00
N MET A 4 -14.65 -20.94 13.16
CA MET A 4 -13.93 -19.96 12.33
C MET A 4 -13.23 -18.90 13.20
N LEU A 5 -13.91 -18.36 14.20
CA LEU A 5 -13.34 -17.38 15.12
C LEU A 5 -12.20 -17.98 15.96
N LYS A 6 -12.38 -19.22 16.42
CA LYS A 6 -11.34 -19.97 17.13
C LYS A 6 -10.10 -20.18 16.25
N ASN A 7 -10.28 -20.54 14.98
CA ASN A 7 -9.18 -20.72 14.05
C ASN A 7 -8.43 -19.41 13.78
N ILE A 8 -9.16 -18.29 13.60
CA ILE A 8 -8.55 -16.96 13.47
C ILE A 8 -7.76 -16.60 14.73
N PHE A 9 -8.32 -16.82 15.92
CA PHE A 9 -7.64 -16.54 17.17
C PHE A 9 -6.34 -17.34 17.31
N LEU A 10 -6.37 -18.64 17.01
CA LEU A 10 -5.18 -19.49 17.06
C LEU A 10 -4.11 -19.04 16.05
N GLU A 11 -4.52 -18.62 14.86
CA GLU A 11 -3.59 -18.06 13.87
C GLU A 11 -2.93 -16.77 14.39
N VAL A 12 -3.71 -15.81 14.88
CA VAL A 12 -3.18 -14.54 15.42
C VAL A 12 -2.26 -14.80 16.61
N LYS A 13 -2.66 -15.69 17.52
CA LYS A 13 -1.84 -16.09 18.68
C LYS A 13 -0.50 -16.67 18.23
N LYS A 14 -0.50 -17.58 17.26
CA LYS A 14 0.74 -18.17 16.71
C LYS A 14 1.66 -17.11 16.12
N LYS A 15 1.12 -16.16 15.34
CA LYS A 15 1.89 -15.06 14.75
C LYS A 15 2.50 -14.16 15.83
N PHE A 16 1.72 -13.83 16.86
CA PHE A 16 2.17 -13.04 18.01
C PHE A 16 3.30 -13.73 18.79
N GLU A 17 3.12 -15.00 19.17
CA GLU A 17 4.13 -15.78 19.90
C GLU A 17 5.42 -15.92 19.10
N THR A 18 5.32 -16.10 17.78
CA THR A 18 6.48 -16.18 16.89
C THR A 18 7.25 -14.86 16.84
N ALA A 19 6.55 -13.73 16.72
CA ALA A 19 7.17 -12.40 16.75
C ALA A 19 7.87 -12.12 18.09
N MET A 20 7.19 -12.40 19.21
CA MET A 20 7.76 -12.25 20.55
C MET A 20 8.97 -13.15 20.78
N GLY A 21 8.97 -14.36 20.22
CA GLY A 21 10.09 -15.30 20.31
C GLY A 21 11.37 -14.79 19.63
N VAL A 22 11.25 -13.98 18.57
CA VAL A 22 12.38 -13.28 17.95
C VAL A 22 12.79 -12.09 18.80
N LEU A 23 11.85 -11.20 19.13
CA LEU A 23 12.13 -9.95 19.84
C LEU A 23 12.75 -10.16 21.22
N ARG A 24 12.44 -11.26 21.92
CA ARG A 24 13.05 -11.59 23.22
C ARG A 24 14.52 -12.04 23.12
N LYS A 25 14.97 -12.48 21.95
CA LYS A 25 16.35 -12.95 21.72
C LYS A 25 17.26 -11.86 21.18
N GLU A 26 16.69 -10.91 20.46
CA GLU A 26 17.43 -9.82 19.84
C GLU A 26 17.64 -8.67 20.83
N LYS A 27 18.87 -8.16 20.92
CA LYS A 27 19.16 -6.93 21.66
C LYS A 27 19.14 -5.76 20.68
N ILE A 28 18.00 -5.07 20.63
CA ILE A 28 17.83 -3.89 19.78
C ILE A 28 18.35 -2.65 20.52
N THR A 29 19.39 -2.02 19.99
CA THR A 29 19.80 -0.66 20.39
C THR A 29 18.92 0.35 19.66
N ILE A 30 18.35 1.31 20.39
CA ILE A 30 17.55 2.39 19.80
C ILE A 30 18.41 3.65 19.76
N ASP A 31 19.03 3.87 18.61
CA ASP A 31 19.82 5.07 18.31
C ASP A 31 19.55 5.49 16.86
N PRO A 32 18.71 6.52 16.63
CA PRO A 32 18.38 6.98 15.28
C PRO A 32 19.56 7.59 14.51
N GLU A 33 20.58 8.05 15.22
CA GLU A 33 21.75 8.73 14.62
C GLU A 33 22.87 7.74 14.28
N ASP A 34 22.80 6.50 14.76
CA ASP A 34 23.71 5.41 14.39
C ASP A 34 23.14 4.56 13.24
N PRO A 35 23.71 4.65 12.02
CA PRO A 35 23.26 3.85 10.88
C PRO A 35 23.32 2.33 11.11
N SER A 36 24.25 1.86 11.95
CA SER A 36 24.39 0.45 12.30
C SER A 36 23.22 -0.02 13.17
N ALA A 37 22.87 0.75 14.20
CA ALA A 37 21.70 0.49 15.03
C ALA A 37 20.40 0.48 14.22
N VAL A 38 20.22 1.46 13.32
CA VAL A 38 19.07 1.55 12.40
C VAL A 38 19.00 0.34 11.46
N SER A 39 20.12 -0.03 10.85
CA SER A 39 20.21 -1.19 9.95
C SER A 39 19.90 -2.50 10.69
N HIS A 40 20.44 -2.66 11.91
CA HIS A 40 20.17 -3.81 12.75
C HIS A 40 18.68 -3.90 13.13
N PHE A 41 18.08 -2.80 13.57
CA PHE A 41 16.64 -2.72 13.83
C PHE A 41 15.81 -3.15 12.62
N ALA A 42 16.11 -2.60 11.43
CA ALA A 42 15.41 -2.95 10.20
C ALA A 42 15.51 -4.44 9.87
N LYS A 43 16.70 -5.05 10.07
CA LYS A 43 16.92 -6.49 9.88
C LYS A 43 16.12 -7.34 10.87
N VAL A 44 16.08 -6.95 12.14
CA VAL A 44 15.27 -7.65 13.17
C VAL A 44 13.79 -7.56 12.82
N MET A 45 13.28 -6.37 12.48
CA MET A 45 11.88 -6.19 12.11
C MET A 45 11.51 -6.95 10.83
N LYS A 46 12.42 -7.03 9.85
CA LYS A 46 12.24 -7.90 8.67
C LYS A 46 12.12 -9.37 9.07
N THR A 47 13.02 -9.84 9.93
CA THR A 47 13.04 -11.24 10.41
C THR A 47 11.76 -11.59 11.18
N VAL A 48 11.28 -10.67 12.04
CA VAL A 48 10.00 -10.81 12.75
C VAL A 48 8.86 -11.00 11.76
N ARG A 49 8.76 -10.13 10.74
CA ARG A 49 7.70 -10.21 9.73
C ARG A 49 7.73 -11.52 8.96
N GLU A 50 8.89 -11.94 8.48
CA GLU A 50 9.05 -13.17 7.70
C GLU A 50 8.71 -14.41 8.53
N LYS A 51 9.21 -14.50 9.76
CA LYS A 51 8.95 -15.66 10.63
C LYS A 51 7.50 -15.74 11.11
N ALA A 52 6.88 -14.59 11.38
CA ALA A 52 5.49 -14.53 11.83
C ALA A 52 4.48 -14.50 10.67
N ASP A 53 4.93 -14.68 9.42
CA ASP A 53 4.07 -14.64 8.23
C ASP A 53 3.19 -13.37 8.19
N LEU A 54 3.84 -12.23 8.44
CA LEU A 54 3.21 -10.91 8.42
C LEU A 54 3.55 -10.22 7.10
N PHE A 55 2.52 -9.62 6.49
CA PHE A 55 2.72 -8.79 5.31
C PHE A 55 3.73 -7.68 5.55
N SER A 56 4.60 -7.46 4.56
CA SER A 56 5.37 -6.23 4.42
C SER A 56 4.46 -5.02 4.20
N GLU A 57 4.96 -3.82 4.46
CA GLU A 57 4.18 -2.59 4.21
C GLU A 57 3.78 -2.46 2.74
N SER A 58 4.66 -2.81 1.80
CA SER A 58 4.34 -2.83 0.37
C SER A 58 3.21 -3.81 0.04
N GLN A 59 3.22 -5.01 0.62
CA GLN A 59 2.13 -5.98 0.45
C GLN A 59 0.82 -5.47 1.07
N ARG A 60 0.87 -4.83 2.24
CA ARG A 60 -0.32 -4.22 2.88
C ARG A 60 -0.90 -3.10 2.01
N ILE A 61 -0.05 -2.25 1.43
CA ILE A 61 -0.45 -1.18 0.52
C ILE A 61 -1.14 -1.80 -0.71
N GLN A 62 -0.48 -2.76 -1.36
CA GLN A 62 -1.03 -3.45 -2.53
C GLN A 62 -2.39 -4.08 -2.23
N TYR A 63 -2.50 -4.83 -1.13
CA TYR A 63 -3.75 -5.46 -0.70
C TYR A 63 -4.86 -4.43 -0.46
N THR A 64 -4.53 -3.31 0.19
CA THR A 64 -5.50 -2.23 0.44
C THR A 64 -6.01 -1.61 -0.85
N ILE A 65 -5.10 -1.31 -1.78
CA ILE A 65 -5.43 -0.75 -3.09
C ILE A 65 -6.33 -1.73 -3.85
N GLN A 66 -5.92 -2.98 -3.99
CA GLN A 66 -6.69 -4.00 -4.70
C GLN A 66 -8.11 -4.15 -4.12
N THR A 67 -8.21 -4.36 -2.80
CA THR A 67 -9.50 -4.59 -2.15
C THR A 67 -10.45 -3.41 -2.30
N ARG A 68 -9.92 -2.17 -2.26
CA ARG A 68 -10.75 -0.95 -2.38
C ARG A 68 -11.06 -0.54 -3.81
N THR A 69 -10.29 -1.01 -4.78
CA THR A 69 -10.38 -0.51 -6.16
C THR A 69 -10.75 -1.57 -7.19
N GLN A 70 -10.85 -2.85 -6.82
CA GLN A 70 -11.11 -3.95 -7.76
C GLN A 70 -12.39 -3.77 -8.58
N SER A 71 -13.43 -3.18 -7.99
CA SER A 71 -14.73 -2.98 -8.63
C SER A 71 -14.88 -1.62 -9.31
N ILE A 72 -13.85 -0.76 -9.28
CA ILE A 72 -13.91 0.58 -9.84
C ILE A 72 -13.53 0.52 -11.32
N PRO A 73 -14.43 0.84 -12.25
CA PRO A 73 -14.18 0.64 -13.67
C PRO A 73 -13.53 1.84 -14.36
N ASP A 74 -13.76 3.07 -13.88
CA ASP A 74 -13.24 4.31 -14.44
C ASP A 74 -11.95 4.78 -13.72
N ALA A 75 -11.12 5.54 -14.43
CA ALA A 75 -9.84 6.02 -13.95
C ALA A 75 -10.00 7.13 -12.88
N ARG A 76 -10.98 8.02 -13.02
CA ARG A 76 -11.19 9.15 -12.10
C ARG A 76 -11.51 8.68 -10.69
N THR A 77 -12.51 7.81 -10.56
CA THR A 77 -12.91 7.24 -9.26
C THR A 77 -11.78 6.41 -8.66
N TYR A 78 -10.99 5.73 -9.50
CA TYR A 78 -9.81 4.98 -9.06
C TYR A 78 -8.75 5.90 -8.44
N LEU A 79 -8.38 7.00 -9.12
CA LEU A 79 -7.39 7.96 -8.62
C LEU A 79 -7.85 8.66 -7.33
N LEU A 80 -9.12 9.06 -7.26
CA LEU A 80 -9.70 9.62 -6.03
C LEU A 80 -9.63 8.63 -4.87
N THR A 81 -9.89 7.35 -5.13
CA THR A 81 -9.77 6.29 -4.11
C THR A 81 -8.32 6.09 -3.67
N LEU A 82 -7.35 6.17 -4.58
CA LEU A 82 -5.93 6.14 -4.23
C LEU A 82 -5.54 7.33 -3.35
N GLN A 83 -6.01 8.53 -3.68
CA GLN A 83 -5.80 9.74 -2.89
C GLN A 83 -6.34 9.57 -1.46
N GLU A 84 -7.55 9.03 -1.30
CA GLU A 84 -8.08 8.72 0.02
C GLU A 84 -7.22 7.71 0.80
N ILE A 85 -6.72 6.67 0.13
CA ILE A 85 -5.83 5.66 0.74
C ILE A 85 -4.54 6.33 1.22
N ARG A 86 -3.95 7.22 0.40
CA ARG A 86 -2.76 7.99 0.73
C ARG A 86 -2.99 8.87 1.97
N ILE A 87 -4.03 9.70 1.95
CA ILE A 87 -4.38 10.62 3.05
C ILE A 87 -4.61 9.85 4.35
N LYS A 88 -5.38 8.75 4.32
CA LYS A 88 -5.64 7.91 5.50
C LYS A 88 -4.38 7.24 6.07
N ARG A 89 -3.30 7.16 5.28
CA ARG A 89 -1.99 6.65 5.70
C ARG A 89 -1.00 7.76 6.11
N GLY A 90 -1.42 9.03 6.06
CA GLY A 90 -0.57 10.17 6.43
C GLY A 90 0.59 10.42 5.46
N LEU A 91 0.49 9.92 4.22
CA LEU A 91 1.50 10.16 3.19
C LEU A 91 1.21 11.49 2.51
N ILE A 92 2.15 12.43 2.50
CA ILE A 92 2.00 13.75 1.87
C ILE A 92 2.37 13.67 0.38
N ASP A 93 1.65 14.39 -0.48
CA ASP A 93 1.96 14.50 -1.91
C ASP A 93 2.80 15.77 -2.13
N ASP A 94 4.05 15.72 -1.67
CA ASP A 94 4.95 16.89 -1.70
C ASP A 94 5.29 17.35 -3.12
N LEU A 95 5.15 16.46 -4.11
CA LEU A 95 5.45 16.73 -5.51
C LEU A 95 4.22 17.19 -6.30
N GLY A 96 3.02 17.17 -5.71
CA GLY A 96 1.77 17.49 -6.41
C GLY A 96 1.43 16.50 -7.53
N ALA A 97 1.94 15.27 -7.45
CA ALA A 97 1.77 14.27 -8.50
C ALA A 97 0.31 13.87 -8.71
N GLU A 98 -0.51 13.89 -7.65
CA GLU A 98 -1.95 13.62 -7.76
C GLU A 98 -2.68 14.71 -8.52
N ALA A 99 -2.31 15.98 -8.31
CA ALA A 99 -2.90 17.10 -9.05
C ALA A 99 -2.53 17.01 -10.54
N MET A 100 -1.25 16.78 -10.85
CA MET A 100 -0.79 16.57 -12.24
C MET A 100 -1.53 15.40 -12.91
N MET A 101 -1.74 14.30 -12.18
CA MET A 101 -2.46 13.14 -12.69
C MET A 101 -3.93 13.43 -12.98
N MET A 102 -4.60 14.18 -12.11
CA MET A 102 -6.00 14.57 -12.28
C MET A 102 -6.18 15.58 -13.43
N ASP A 103 -5.25 16.51 -13.60
CA ASP A 103 -5.26 17.48 -14.70
C ASP A 103 -5.06 16.79 -16.07
N ALA A 104 -4.10 15.85 -16.15
CA ALA A 104 -3.89 15.03 -17.35
C ALA A 104 -5.13 14.19 -17.68
N LEU A 105 -5.73 13.55 -16.66
CA LEU A 105 -6.96 12.80 -16.84
C LEU A 105 -8.11 13.68 -17.35
N GLU A 106 -8.25 14.91 -16.82
CA GLU A 106 -9.28 15.83 -17.26
C GLU A 106 -9.14 16.21 -18.74
N LYS A 107 -7.92 16.41 -19.23
CA LYS A 107 -7.67 16.65 -20.66
C LYS A 107 -8.11 15.47 -21.52
N VAL A 108 -7.72 14.25 -21.14
CA VAL A 108 -8.07 13.03 -21.86
C VAL A 108 -9.59 12.81 -21.86
N GLU A 109 -10.27 13.00 -20.73
CA GLU A 109 -11.73 12.87 -20.65
C GLU A 109 -12.47 13.92 -21.50
N LYS A 110 -11.93 15.14 -21.61
CA LYS A 110 -12.45 16.19 -22.50
C LYS A 110 -12.30 15.80 -23.98
N GLU A 111 -11.15 15.25 -24.38
CA GLU A 111 -10.92 14.78 -25.75
C GLU A 111 -11.84 13.59 -26.10
N LEU A 112 -11.96 12.63 -25.18
CA LEU A 112 -12.81 11.45 -25.34
C LEU A 112 -14.31 11.76 -25.25
N LYS A 113 -14.67 12.89 -24.64
CA LYS A 113 -16.06 13.30 -24.32
C LYS A 113 -16.82 12.28 -23.46
N LYS A 114 -16.08 11.48 -22.68
CA LYS A 114 -16.60 10.44 -21.78
C LYS A 114 -15.56 10.13 -20.69
N PRO A 115 -15.97 9.53 -19.56
CA PRO A 115 -15.02 9.04 -18.57
C PRO A 115 -14.02 8.04 -19.16
N LEU A 116 -12.77 8.11 -18.72
CA LEU A 116 -11.75 7.15 -19.13
C LEU A 116 -11.93 5.84 -18.36
N MET A 117 -12.19 4.75 -19.08
CA MET A 117 -12.29 3.41 -18.48
C MET A 117 -10.91 2.79 -18.29
N ARG A 118 -10.67 2.11 -17.16
CA ARG A 118 -9.36 1.49 -16.85
C ARG A 118 -9.00 0.35 -17.80
N ASN A 119 -9.98 -0.23 -18.49
CA ASN A 119 -9.78 -1.25 -19.51
C ASN A 119 -9.67 -0.68 -20.94
N ASP A 120 -9.85 0.64 -21.13
CA ASP A 120 -9.68 1.32 -22.41
C ASP A 120 -8.19 1.54 -22.68
N LYS A 121 -7.57 0.56 -23.35
CA LYS A 121 -6.14 0.60 -23.68
C LYS A 121 -5.74 1.84 -24.49
N LYS A 122 -6.61 2.34 -25.38
CA LYS A 122 -6.30 3.51 -26.22
C LYS A 122 -6.37 4.79 -25.39
N GLY A 123 -7.43 4.96 -24.60
CA GLY A 123 -7.55 6.10 -23.71
C GLY A 123 -6.45 6.13 -22.64
N MET A 124 -6.05 4.97 -22.11
CA MET A 124 -4.94 4.87 -21.16
C MET A 124 -3.59 5.21 -21.81
N ALA A 125 -3.39 4.90 -23.09
CA ALA A 125 -2.19 5.33 -23.81
C ALA A 125 -2.15 6.86 -23.99
N LEU A 126 -3.28 7.51 -24.26
CA LEU A 126 -3.36 8.98 -24.29
C LEU A 126 -3.01 9.59 -22.93
N LEU A 127 -3.50 9.00 -21.84
CA LEU A 127 -3.15 9.45 -20.49
C LEU A 127 -1.65 9.31 -20.21
N LEU A 128 -1.02 8.20 -20.59
CA LEU A 128 0.41 8.01 -20.38
C LEU A 128 1.26 9.02 -21.16
N ALA A 129 0.82 9.40 -22.37
CA ALA A 129 1.51 10.38 -23.21
C ALA A 129 1.54 11.80 -22.62
N GLU A 130 0.66 12.13 -21.65
CA GLU A 130 0.71 13.43 -20.95
C GLU A 130 1.90 13.55 -19.98
N PHE A 131 2.66 12.46 -19.74
CA PHE A 131 3.81 12.42 -18.82
C PHE A 131 5.16 12.14 -19.51
N GLU A 132 5.18 12.05 -20.84
CA GLU A 132 6.41 11.96 -21.65
C GLU A 132 6.95 13.35 -22.01
#